data_AF-A0A3F2Z243-F1
#
_entry.id   AF-A0A3F2Z243-F1
#
_cell.length_a   1.000
_cell.length_b   1.000
_cell.length_c   1.000
_cell.angle_alpha   90.00
_cell.angle_beta   90.00
_cell.angle_gamma   90.00
#
_symmetry.space_group_name_H-M   'P 1'
#
loop_
_entity.id
_entity.type
_entity.pdbx_description
1 polymer ?
#
loop_
_entity_poly.entity_id
_entity_poly.type
_entity_poly.pdbx_seq_one_letter_code
_entity_poly.pdbx_strand_id
1 'polypeptide(L)'
;MQSPSVSSVRFVGVHFKGLLARTTLPPSASSHQQRGYCTGSSPVAQTSSRWATMMATATVRRLAVNAPAMLVVRLLSGTANSSSTLSSTGGGAGQGSEISSWNKRKPQCREHHQLTCGQEQQAHSPFFHVQHHQQRSMSTTGAAKKGLVAVEEARRFMVDCLVKSNTPPAHAKQQADLLVEADYRGHFSHGMNRLEMYINDLHKNACNGAAVPAVLNETPATAWVDGNNGLGAVVGNFCMDLAIRKAKEVGVGWVCAKRSNHYGIAGWYTLRAMNAGCIGMSMTNTSPLASPTRSKEAALGTNPISVGAPGKDGDGFVLDMATTAVAVGKIEMQRRKNEPIPVGWAQGPDGHPTTDASVAFDTACLMPLGGTELTSGYKGYGLGAMVEVFCGVLAGANYATKIRKWTHAGADSEADLGQCFVAINPACFAPGFEGRLSDLTGILRNMPMTDPNHPVLVAGDPELHHMAMVDKEGGLAYHVNQIKTCTELSERLGVKPIEVI
;
A
#
# COMPACT_ATOMS: atom_id res chain seq x y z
N MET A 1 -18.52 56.54 4.26
CA MET A 1 -19.77 57.15 4.79
C MET A 1 -20.84 56.96 3.71
N GLN A 2 -22.00 56.35 3.91
CA GLN A 2 -22.62 55.65 5.06
C GLN A 2 -23.36 54.39 4.53
N SER A 3 -23.78 53.49 5.43
CA SER A 3 -24.60 52.29 5.16
C SER A 3 -26.12 52.59 5.11
N PRO A 4 -26.97 51.68 4.58
CA PRO A 4 -28.37 51.97 4.21
C PRO A 4 -29.44 51.54 5.23
N SER A 5 -30.70 51.93 5.02
CA SER A 5 -31.87 51.47 5.82
C SER A 5 -33.01 50.85 4.99
N VAL A 6 -33.18 49.53 5.17
CA VAL A 6 -34.41 48.69 5.22
C VAL A 6 -35.74 49.22 4.61
N SER A 7 -36.37 48.40 3.76
CA SER A 7 -37.83 48.13 3.82
C SER A 7 -38.18 46.76 3.17
N SER A 8 -39.35 46.22 3.50
CA SER A 8 -39.71 44.79 3.40
C SER A 8 -40.68 44.45 2.26
N VAL A 9 -40.70 43.17 1.83
CA VAL A 9 -41.76 42.61 0.96
C VAL A 9 -42.24 41.25 1.49
N ARG A 10 -43.54 41.00 1.39
CA ARG A 10 -44.26 39.80 1.87
C ARG A 10 -44.30 38.69 0.80
N PHE A 11 -44.35 37.42 1.23
CA PHE A 11 -44.75 36.31 0.37
C PHE A 11 -46.24 35.97 0.53
N VAL A 12 -46.87 35.58 -0.58
CA VAL A 12 -48.28 35.14 -0.66
C VAL A 12 -48.31 33.61 -0.77
N GLY A 13 -49.17 32.96 0.01
CA GLY A 13 -49.39 31.52 -0.04
C GLY A 13 -50.45 31.11 -1.07
N VAL A 14 -50.33 29.88 -1.60
CA VAL A 14 -51.33 29.27 -2.49
C VAL A 14 -51.83 27.96 -1.87
N HIS A 15 -53.15 27.78 -1.85
CA HIS A 15 -53.83 26.55 -1.42
C HIS A 15 -54.14 25.66 -2.62
N PHE A 16 -54.13 24.34 -2.43
CA PHE A 16 -54.98 23.41 -3.18
C PHE A 16 -55.62 22.38 -2.25
N LYS A 17 -56.91 22.08 -2.49
CA LYS A 17 -57.71 21.11 -1.74
C LYS A 17 -57.50 19.69 -2.29
N GLY A 18 -57.55 18.69 -1.41
CA GLY A 18 -57.42 17.27 -1.79
C GLY A 18 -58.74 16.56 -2.12
N LEU A 19 -58.64 15.28 -2.44
CA LEU A 19 -59.75 14.32 -2.48
C LEU A 19 -59.32 12.99 -1.82
N LEU A 20 -60.29 12.26 -1.28
CA LEU A 20 -60.08 11.12 -0.38
C LEU A 20 -59.91 9.77 -1.09
N ALA A 21 -59.09 8.90 -0.49
CA ALA A 21 -59.39 7.47 -0.36
C ALA A 21 -58.77 6.93 0.94
N ARG A 22 -59.58 6.31 1.80
CA ARG A 22 -59.12 5.58 3.00
C ARG A 22 -59.25 4.07 2.73
N THR A 23 -58.23 3.31 3.13
CA THR A 23 -58.41 1.91 3.56
C THR A 23 -57.74 1.74 4.92
N THR A 24 -58.47 1.14 5.85
CA THR A 24 -58.15 1.08 7.28
C THR A 24 -57.59 -0.28 7.68
N LEU A 25 -56.52 -0.30 8.48
CA LEU A 25 -56.17 -1.44 9.33
C LEU A 25 -55.85 -0.92 10.75
N PRO A 26 -56.31 -1.59 11.82
CA PRO A 26 -56.17 -1.12 13.20
C PRO A 26 -54.88 -1.64 13.88
N PRO A 27 -54.41 -0.98 14.96
CA PRO A 27 -53.35 -1.48 15.81
C PRO A 27 -53.90 -2.29 17.01
N SER A 28 -53.12 -3.25 17.51
CA SER A 28 -53.29 -3.80 18.86
C SER A 28 -51.95 -4.30 19.43
N ALA A 29 -51.80 -4.22 20.75
CA ALA A 29 -50.55 -4.45 21.45
C ALA A 29 -50.49 -5.80 22.20
N SER A 30 -49.26 -6.27 22.42
CA SER A 30 -48.77 -7.09 23.56
C SER A 30 -49.70 -8.07 24.31
N SER A 31 -49.33 -9.34 24.35
CA SER A 31 -49.38 -10.17 25.58
C SER A 31 -48.49 -11.44 25.51
N HIS A 32 -48.05 -11.94 26.67
CA HIS A 32 -47.18 -13.10 26.86
C HIS A 32 -47.79 -14.47 26.48
N GLN A 33 -46.95 -15.42 26.02
CA GLN A 33 -46.64 -16.75 26.64
C GLN A 33 -45.77 -17.57 25.65
N GLN A 34 -44.53 -17.99 26.00
CA GLN A 34 -44.09 -19.16 26.78
C GLN A 34 -44.23 -20.55 26.10
N ARG A 35 -43.08 -21.25 25.96
CA ARG A 35 -42.87 -22.68 25.61
C ARG A 35 -43.15 -23.05 24.13
N GLY A 36 -42.46 -24.00 23.50
CA GLY A 36 -41.42 -24.92 23.98
C GLY A 36 -40.62 -25.63 22.85
N TYR A 37 -39.79 -26.60 23.27
CA TYR A 37 -38.70 -27.27 22.53
C TYR A 37 -39.06 -28.23 21.36
N CYS A 38 -37.99 -28.74 20.73
CA CYS A 38 -37.84 -29.98 19.92
C CYS A 38 -37.92 -29.80 18.39
N THR A 39 -36.81 -29.86 17.64
CA THR A 39 -35.97 -31.04 17.26
C THR A 39 -36.69 -32.08 16.40
N GLY A 40 -36.24 -32.26 15.15
CA GLY A 40 -36.70 -33.34 14.26
C GLY A 40 -35.98 -33.30 12.91
N SER A 41 -35.20 -34.33 12.60
CA SER A 41 -34.34 -34.46 11.42
C SER A 41 -34.85 -35.50 10.42
N SER A 42 -34.31 -35.46 9.18
CA SER A 42 -34.28 -36.56 8.18
C SER A 42 -35.58 -36.83 7.38
N PRO A 43 -35.53 -37.62 6.29
CA PRO A 43 -34.57 -37.57 5.17
C PRO A 43 -35.19 -37.81 3.76
N VAL A 44 -34.35 -37.62 2.72
CA VAL A 44 -34.27 -38.35 1.42
C VAL A 44 -35.53 -38.98 0.78
N ALA A 45 -35.84 -38.58 -0.46
CA ALA A 45 -36.31 -39.49 -1.52
C ALA A 45 -35.93 -38.99 -2.92
N GLN A 46 -35.47 -39.89 -3.80
CA GLN A 46 -35.25 -39.65 -5.24
C GLN A 46 -36.50 -40.05 -6.04
N THR A 47 -36.83 -39.31 -7.10
CA THR A 47 -37.48 -39.87 -8.31
C THR A 47 -36.97 -39.14 -9.56
N SER A 48 -37.09 -39.79 -10.72
CA SER A 48 -36.35 -39.47 -11.94
C SER A 48 -37.25 -39.25 -13.16
N SER A 49 -36.63 -38.84 -14.28
CA SER A 49 -37.18 -38.73 -15.65
C SER A 49 -38.10 -37.52 -15.92
N ARG A 50 -38.23 -36.98 -17.14
CA ARG A 50 -37.39 -36.88 -18.38
C ARG A 50 -38.09 -35.83 -19.29
N TRP A 51 -37.44 -35.39 -20.38
CA TRP A 51 -37.95 -34.46 -21.43
C TRP A 51 -38.06 -32.98 -20.98
N ALA A 52 -37.83 -31.96 -21.83
CA ALA A 52 -37.44 -31.92 -23.24
C ALA A 52 -36.45 -30.78 -23.54
N THR A 53 -35.69 -30.91 -24.63
CA THR A 53 -34.79 -29.88 -25.18
C THR A 53 -35.58 -28.76 -25.87
N MET A 54 -35.17 -27.50 -25.67
CA MET A 54 -35.52 -26.40 -26.59
C MET A 54 -34.25 -25.63 -26.97
N MET A 55 -33.92 -25.61 -28.27
CA MET A 55 -32.85 -24.77 -28.80
C MET A 55 -33.33 -23.34 -29.01
N ALA A 56 -32.50 -22.36 -28.66
CA ALA A 56 -32.64 -20.98 -29.10
C ALA A 56 -31.58 -20.68 -30.18
N THR A 57 -32.01 -20.52 -31.43
CA THR A 57 -31.17 -20.07 -32.55
C THR A 57 -30.83 -18.59 -32.41
N ALA A 58 -29.55 -18.25 -32.44
CA ALA A 58 -29.07 -16.88 -32.62
C ALA A 58 -28.43 -16.71 -34.01
N THR A 59 -28.98 -15.79 -34.81
CA THR A 59 -28.64 -15.61 -36.23
C THR A 59 -27.33 -14.83 -36.40
N VAL A 60 -26.31 -15.45 -37.00
CA VAL A 60 -25.07 -14.76 -37.39
C VAL A 60 -25.24 -14.09 -38.76
N ARG A 61 -25.15 -12.75 -38.82
CA ARG A 61 -25.01 -12.01 -40.08
C ARG A 61 -23.55 -11.99 -40.54
N ARG A 62 -23.27 -12.56 -41.70
CA ARG A 62 -22.00 -12.36 -42.42
C ARG A 62 -21.97 -10.98 -43.08
N LEU A 63 -20.83 -10.30 -42.97
CA LEU A 63 -20.30 -9.41 -44.00
C LEU A 63 -18.88 -9.91 -44.31
N ALA A 64 -18.48 -9.83 -45.58
CA ALA A 64 -17.22 -10.35 -46.10
C ALA A 64 -16.53 -9.28 -46.96
N VAL A 65 -15.34 -9.61 -47.51
CA VAL A 65 -14.51 -8.76 -48.42
C VAL A 65 -13.73 -7.68 -47.65
N ASN A 66 -12.40 -7.52 -47.73
CA ASN A 66 -11.35 -8.21 -48.51
C ASN A 66 -10.01 -8.22 -47.73
N ALA A 67 -9.10 -9.12 -48.10
CA ALA A 67 -7.68 -9.08 -47.69
C ALA A 67 -6.78 -8.63 -48.84
N PRO A 68 -5.53 -8.24 -48.55
CA PRO A 68 -4.41 -8.80 -49.31
C PRO A 68 -3.37 -9.48 -48.40
N ALA A 69 -2.61 -10.41 -48.98
CA ALA A 69 -1.70 -11.28 -48.26
C ALA A 69 -0.32 -10.66 -47.99
N MET A 70 0.34 -11.11 -46.91
CA MET A 70 1.80 -11.12 -46.84
C MET A 70 2.32 -12.53 -46.53
N LEU A 71 3.47 -12.81 -47.13
CA LEU A 71 4.08 -14.12 -47.28
C LEU A 71 4.95 -14.45 -46.06
N VAL A 72 4.70 -15.58 -45.38
CA VAL A 72 5.65 -16.14 -44.40
C VAL A 72 5.99 -17.58 -44.80
N VAL A 73 7.23 -17.78 -45.21
CA VAL A 73 7.78 -19.08 -45.61
C VAL A 73 7.99 -19.95 -44.38
N ARG A 74 7.49 -21.18 -44.42
CA ARG A 74 7.66 -22.18 -43.37
C ARG A 74 8.67 -23.22 -43.84
N LEU A 75 9.87 -23.23 -43.26
CA LEU A 75 10.86 -24.28 -43.49
C LEU A 75 10.77 -25.35 -42.39
N LEU A 76 10.96 -26.60 -42.80
CA LEU A 76 11.01 -27.80 -41.97
C LEU A 76 12.39 -28.47 -42.12
N SER A 77 12.65 -29.46 -41.27
CA SER A 77 13.89 -30.25 -41.11
C SER A 77 15.05 -29.52 -40.38
N GLY A 78 15.89 -30.21 -39.60
CA GLY A 78 15.96 -31.66 -39.37
C GLY A 78 16.77 -32.06 -38.13
N THR A 79 16.86 -33.37 -37.88
CA THR A 79 17.44 -34.02 -36.69
C THR A 79 18.90 -34.47 -36.87
N ALA A 80 19.76 -34.23 -35.87
CA ALA A 80 20.91 -35.06 -35.44
C ALA A 80 21.54 -34.38 -34.19
N ASN A 81 21.84 -34.97 -33.02
CA ASN A 81 22.20 -36.32 -32.56
C ASN A 81 23.71 -36.65 -32.62
N SER A 82 24.40 -36.47 -31.49
CA SER A 82 25.64 -37.15 -31.05
C SER A 82 25.79 -36.88 -29.53
N SER A 83 25.61 -37.88 -28.65
CA SER A 83 26.61 -38.83 -28.11
C SER A 83 27.76 -38.15 -27.34
N SER A 84 28.21 -38.58 -26.16
CA SER A 84 28.09 -39.83 -25.35
C SER A 84 28.39 -39.46 -23.87
N THR A 85 28.34 -40.27 -22.80
CA THR A 85 28.45 -41.73 -22.50
C THR A 85 27.48 -42.06 -21.31
N LEU A 86 26.83 -43.23 -21.22
CA LEU A 86 27.34 -44.49 -20.62
C LEU A 86 28.08 -44.28 -19.27
N SER A 87 27.80 -44.99 -18.17
CA SER A 87 26.98 -46.21 -17.96
C SER A 87 26.66 -46.48 -16.48
N SER A 88 25.59 -47.26 -16.20
CA SER A 88 25.41 -48.34 -15.17
C SER A 88 26.23 -48.33 -13.85
N THR A 89 25.74 -48.69 -12.65
CA THR A 89 24.82 -49.79 -12.24
C THR A 89 24.18 -49.51 -10.86
N GLY A 90 23.24 -50.37 -10.40
CA GLY A 90 22.72 -50.42 -9.02
C GLY A 90 23.79 -50.65 -7.93
N GLY A 91 23.48 -50.77 -6.64
CA GLY A 91 22.20 -51.00 -5.94
C GLY A 91 22.44 -51.94 -4.74
N GLY A 92 21.72 -51.76 -3.62
CA GLY A 92 21.67 -52.76 -2.53
C GLY A 92 22.53 -52.50 -1.26
N ALA A 93 21.81 -52.22 -0.16
CA ALA A 93 21.99 -52.58 1.26
C ALA A 93 23.34 -53.04 1.89
N GLY A 94 23.56 -52.58 3.14
CA GLY A 94 24.49 -53.10 4.17
C GLY A 94 24.85 -52.00 5.19
N GLN A 95 24.26 -51.95 6.40
CA GLN A 95 24.57 -52.67 7.66
C GLN A 95 25.83 -52.20 8.44
N GLY A 96 25.69 -52.10 9.77
CA GLY A 96 26.72 -51.70 10.77
C GLY A 96 26.24 -50.51 11.63
N SER A 97 25.63 -50.72 12.80
CA SER A 97 26.25 -50.82 14.15
C SER A 97 26.68 -49.43 14.70
N GLU A 98 26.38 -48.98 15.93
CA GLU A 98 26.14 -49.62 17.25
C GLU A 98 25.02 -48.83 18.03
N ILE A 99 24.19 -49.40 18.92
CA ILE A 99 24.43 -49.69 20.37
C ILE A 99 25.14 -48.49 21.06
N SER A 100 24.65 -47.76 22.08
CA SER A 100 23.42 -47.73 22.92
C SER A 100 23.30 -46.29 23.53
N SER A 101 22.48 -45.88 24.52
CA SER A 101 21.61 -46.54 25.52
C SER A 101 20.49 -45.60 26.08
N TRP A 102 19.66 -46.14 26.98
CA TRP A 102 18.86 -45.56 28.08
C TRP A 102 19.15 -44.09 28.49
N ASN A 103 18.17 -43.26 28.91
CA ASN A 103 17.16 -43.62 29.91
C ASN A 103 15.91 -42.69 29.93
N LYS A 104 14.79 -43.18 30.47
CA LYS A 104 13.54 -42.42 30.71
C LYS A 104 13.61 -41.63 32.03
N ARG A 105 12.98 -40.45 32.11
CA ARG A 105 12.18 -40.03 33.29
C ARG A 105 11.31 -38.76 33.07
N LYS A 106 10.05 -38.87 33.48
CA LYS A 106 9.06 -37.84 33.90
C LYS A 106 8.31 -38.48 35.10
N PRO A 107 7.51 -37.77 35.90
CA PRO A 107 7.43 -36.33 36.19
C PRO A 107 7.57 -36.06 37.71
N GLN A 108 7.37 -34.81 38.17
CA GLN A 108 6.84 -34.57 39.52
C GLN A 108 6.12 -33.22 39.63
N CYS A 109 4.94 -33.23 40.27
CA CYS A 109 4.22 -32.04 40.73
C CYS A 109 4.51 -31.80 42.22
N ARG A 110 4.33 -30.56 42.68
CA ARG A 110 3.85 -30.28 44.04
C ARG A 110 2.92 -29.07 44.05
N GLU A 111 1.82 -29.21 44.78
CA GLU A 111 0.88 -28.15 45.13
C GLU A 111 1.27 -27.52 46.48
N HIS A 112 0.80 -26.29 46.73
CA HIS A 112 0.01 -25.88 47.92
C HIS A 112 0.17 -24.39 48.20
N HIS A 113 -0.90 -23.61 48.03
CA HIS A 113 -1.66 -23.07 49.18
C HIS A 113 -3.02 -22.50 48.73
N GLN A 114 -4.05 -22.76 49.55
CA GLN A 114 -5.40 -22.20 49.47
C GLN A 114 -5.68 -21.47 50.80
N LEU A 115 -6.88 -20.88 50.93
CA LEU A 115 -7.43 -20.09 52.04
C LEU A 115 -7.18 -18.58 51.88
N THR A 116 -8.15 -17.67 52.04
CA THR A 116 -9.56 -17.77 52.52
C THR A 116 -10.55 -16.94 51.67
N CYS A 117 -11.85 -17.18 51.86
CA CYS A 117 -12.95 -16.32 51.42
C CYS A 117 -13.28 -15.28 52.52
N GLY A 118 -13.60 -14.04 52.15
CA GLY A 118 -14.20 -13.08 53.10
C GLY A 118 -14.26 -11.62 52.65
N GLN A 119 -15.48 -11.06 52.75
CA GLN A 119 -15.85 -9.63 52.81
C GLN A 119 -15.94 -8.81 51.51
N GLU A 120 -17.19 -8.41 51.24
CA GLU A 120 -17.54 -7.26 50.41
C GLU A 120 -17.01 -5.96 51.02
N GLN A 121 -16.33 -5.13 50.24
CA GLN A 121 -16.30 -3.69 50.47
C GLN A 121 -16.47 -2.95 49.14
N GLN A 122 -17.53 -2.15 49.07
CA GLN A 122 -17.71 -1.16 48.01
C GLN A 122 -16.65 -0.07 48.21
N ALA A 123 -15.74 0.09 47.25
CA ALA A 123 -14.77 1.17 47.22
C ALA A 123 -14.79 1.85 45.85
N HIS A 124 -15.04 3.16 45.90
CA HIS A 124 -15.30 4.03 44.76
C HIS A 124 -14.30 3.93 43.61
N SER A 125 -14.81 3.88 42.38
CA SER A 125 -14.03 4.11 41.16
C SER A 125 -13.41 5.52 41.18
N PRO A 126 -12.08 5.67 41.05
CA PRO A 126 -11.48 6.96 40.77
C PRO A 126 -11.78 7.33 39.32
N PHE A 127 -12.52 8.42 39.14
CA PHE A 127 -12.73 9.05 37.83
C PHE A 127 -11.40 9.27 37.10
N PHE A 128 -11.43 9.14 35.76
CA PHE A 128 -10.32 9.48 34.88
C PHE A 128 -9.83 10.91 35.14
N HIS A 129 -8.72 11.04 35.87
CA HIS A 129 -7.97 12.28 35.91
C HIS A 129 -7.11 12.36 34.65
N VAL A 130 -7.73 12.78 33.55
CA VAL A 130 -7.00 13.17 32.33
C VAL A 130 -6.18 14.39 32.70
N GLN A 131 -4.90 14.18 33.01
CA GLN A 131 -3.96 15.29 33.07
C GLN A 131 -3.93 15.93 31.69
N HIS A 132 -4.38 17.19 31.62
CA HIS A 132 -4.21 18.02 30.44
C HIS A 132 -2.71 18.22 30.20
N HIS A 133 -2.11 17.34 29.40
CA HIS A 133 -0.88 17.66 28.70
C HIS A 133 -1.19 18.85 27.79
N GLN A 134 -0.89 20.05 28.29
CA GLN A 134 -0.76 21.22 27.45
C GLN A 134 0.26 20.88 26.35
N GLN A 135 -0.23 20.68 25.13
CA GLN A 135 0.62 20.74 23.95
C GLN A 135 1.14 22.18 23.85
N ARG A 136 2.29 22.43 24.48
CA ARG A 136 3.05 23.64 24.25
C ARG A 136 3.34 23.71 22.75
N SER A 137 2.87 24.79 22.12
CA SER A 137 3.33 25.23 20.81
C SER A 137 4.83 24.99 20.68
N MET A 138 5.24 24.25 19.64
CA MET A 138 6.63 23.84 19.48
C MET A 138 7.51 25.08 19.27
N SER A 139 8.25 25.45 20.31
CA SER A 139 9.40 26.33 20.17
C SER A 139 10.41 25.65 19.27
N THR A 140 10.67 26.23 18.10
CA THR A 140 11.68 25.76 17.15
C THR A 140 13.09 26.02 17.71
N THR A 141 13.57 25.12 18.56
CA THR A 141 14.97 25.11 19.01
C THR A 141 15.89 24.77 17.85
N GLY A 142 16.40 25.81 17.20
CA GLY A 142 17.36 25.71 16.10
C GLY A 142 16.72 25.40 14.75
N ALA A 143 16.34 26.44 14.01
CA ALA A 143 16.08 26.30 12.58
C ALA A 143 17.38 25.93 11.85
N ALA A 144 17.63 24.64 11.68
CA ALA A 144 18.73 24.15 10.86
C ALA A 144 18.63 24.77 9.46
N LYS A 145 19.74 25.33 8.95
CA LYS A 145 19.76 25.97 7.63
C LYS A 145 19.28 24.96 6.58
N LYS A 146 18.18 25.29 5.89
CA LYS A 146 17.69 24.55 4.73
C LYS A 146 18.24 25.17 3.46
N GLY A 147 18.49 24.35 2.45
CA GLY A 147 18.77 24.78 1.08
C GLY A 147 17.47 24.80 0.27
N LEU A 148 17.14 25.97 -0.27
CA LEU A 148 16.15 26.24 -1.32
C LEU A 148 16.49 25.50 -2.62
N VAL A 149 15.72 24.55 -3.17
CA VAL A 149 16.04 23.96 -4.49
C VAL A 149 14.81 23.95 -5.41
N ALA A 150 14.89 24.55 -6.59
CA ALA A 150 13.78 24.53 -7.55
C ALA A 150 13.42 23.08 -7.95
N VAL A 151 12.11 22.79 -8.10
CA VAL A 151 11.59 21.43 -8.38
C VAL A 151 12.23 20.81 -9.62
N GLU A 152 12.39 21.58 -10.70
CA GLU A 152 13.02 21.11 -11.94
C GLU A 152 14.55 20.95 -11.84
N GLU A 153 15.20 21.68 -10.94
CA GLU A 153 16.64 21.50 -10.66
C GLU A 153 16.88 20.22 -9.87
N ALA A 154 16.02 19.91 -8.88
CA ALA A 154 16.02 18.60 -8.22
C ALA A 154 15.78 17.46 -9.23
N ARG A 155 14.82 17.64 -10.16
CA ARG A 155 14.54 16.68 -11.24
C ARG A 155 15.76 16.47 -12.14
N ARG A 156 16.39 17.54 -12.63
CA ARG A 156 17.61 17.49 -13.45
C ARG A 156 18.71 16.71 -12.72
N PHE A 157 19.02 17.09 -11.48
CA PHE A 157 20.08 16.45 -10.71
C PHE A 157 19.87 14.94 -10.56
N MET A 158 18.65 14.50 -10.23
CA MET A 158 18.31 13.08 -10.14
C MET A 158 18.44 12.34 -11.49
N VAL A 159 17.98 12.96 -12.60
CA VAL A 159 18.11 12.37 -13.95
C VAL A 159 19.58 12.21 -14.32
N ASP A 160 20.40 13.25 -14.15
CA ASP A 160 21.82 13.23 -14.50
C ASP A 160 22.57 12.13 -13.72
N CYS A 161 22.29 12.00 -12.41
CA CYS A 161 22.87 10.93 -11.58
C CYS A 161 22.49 9.54 -12.10
N LEU A 162 21.20 9.29 -12.39
CA LEU A 162 20.72 7.98 -12.86
C LEU A 162 21.25 7.64 -14.26
N VAL A 163 21.31 8.62 -15.17
CA VAL A 163 21.92 8.44 -16.50
C VAL A 163 23.40 8.09 -16.38
N LYS A 164 24.13 8.76 -15.47
CA LYS A 164 25.53 8.46 -15.19
C LYS A 164 25.74 7.07 -14.57
N SER A 165 24.72 6.53 -13.90
CA SER A 165 24.64 5.16 -13.37
C SER A 165 23.98 4.17 -14.35
N ASN A 166 24.33 4.24 -15.64
CA ASN A 166 23.94 3.30 -16.70
C ASN A 166 22.42 3.12 -16.91
N THR A 167 21.60 4.11 -16.55
CA THR A 167 20.15 4.08 -16.80
C THR A 167 19.80 4.86 -18.07
N PRO A 168 19.03 4.31 -19.04
CA PRO A 168 18.59 5.06 -20.21
C PRO A 168 17.79 6.32 -19.82
N PRO A 169 17.93 7.47 -20.52
CA PRO A 169 17.31 8.73 -20.12
C PRO A 169 15.79 8.66 -19.87
N ALA A 170 15.06 7.85 -20.63
CA ALA A 170 13.62 7.65 -20.43
C ALA A 170 13.27 6.93 -19.12
N HIS A 171 14.13 6.02 -18.65
CA HIS A 171 13.97 5.31 -17.37
C HIS A 171 14.45 6.18 -16.20
N ALA A 172 15.57 6.90 -16.41
CA ALA A 172 16.09 7.88 -15.45
C ALA A 172 15.05 8.97 -15.16
N LYS A 173 14.39 9.50 -16.19
CA LYS A 173 13.29 10.47 -16.02
C LYS A 173 12.13 9.89 -15.22
N GLN A 174 11.66 8.68 -15.54
CA GLN A 174 10.54 8.06 -14.82
C GLN A 174 10.84 7.86 -13.33
N GLN A 175 12.07 7.46 -12.99
CA GLN A 175 12.49 7.30 -11.60
C GLN A 175 12.67 8.65 -10.90
N ALA A 176 13.31 9.64 -11.56
CA ALA A 176 13.46 10.99 -11.02
C ALA A 176 12.12 11.70 -10.81
N ASP A 177 11.18 11.59 -11.74
CA ASP A 177 9.84 12.19 -11.63
C ASP A 177 9.11 11.71 -10.37
N LEU A 178 9.20 10.41 -10.08
CA LEU A 178 8.62 9.79 -8.89
C LEU A 178 9.31 10.23 -7.59
N LEU A 179 10.64 10.38 -7.59
CA LEU A 179 11.37 10.85 -6.41
C LEU A 179 11.09 12.34 -6.13
N VAL A 180 10.97 13.16 -7.17
CA VAL A 180 10.58 14.57 -7.05
C VAL A 180 9.13 14.71 -6.57
N GLU A 181 8.19 13.91 -7.08
CA GLU A 181 6.80 13.93 -6.56
C GLU A 181 6.78 13.54 -5.07
N ALA A 182 7.57 12.55 -4.66
CA ALA A 182 7.68 12.17 -3.26
C ALA A 182 8.14 13.35 -2.38
N ASP A 183 9.15 14.12 -2.79
CA ASP A 183 9.58 15.33 -2.06
C ASP A 183 8.53 16.46 -2.13
N TYR A 184 7.89 16.67 -3.29
CA TYR A 184 6.86 17.70 -3.52
C TYR A 184 5.61 17.48 -2.67
N ARG A 185 5.22 16.22 -2.44
CA ARG A 185 4.14 15.82 -1.51
C ARG A 185 4.57 15.76 -0.05
N GLY A 186 5.84 15.99 0.28
CA GLY A 186 6.37 15.96 1.65
C GLY A 186 6.78 14.57 2.16
N HIS A 187 6.77 13.56 1.29
CA HIS A 187 7.23 12.19 1.54
C HIS A 187 8.75 12.03 1.33
N PHE A 188 9.55 12.94 1.90
CA PHE A 188 11.02 12.97 1.76
C PHE A 188 11.74 11.64 2.08
N SER A 189 11.12 10.73 2.81
CA SER A 189 11.65 9.37 3.06
C SER A 189 11.71 8.48 1.82
N HIS A 190 11.10 8.90 0.71
CA HIS A 190 11.01 8.18 -0.57
C HIS A 190 11.46 9.03 -1.79
N GLY A 191 11.89 10.29 -1.60
CA GLY A 191 12.41 11.17 -2.65
C GLY A 191 13.94 11.23 -2.72
N MET A 192 14.53 12.43 -2.80
CA MET A 192 15.99 12.65 -2.98
C MET A 192 16.85 11.85 -1.99
N ASN A 193 16.40 11.69 -0.74
CA ASN A 193 17.07 10.92 0.31
C ASN A 193 17.30 9.43 -0.05
N ARG A 194 16.68 8.92 -1.13
CA ARG A 194 16.86 7.54 -1.64
C ARG A 194 17.69 7.45 -2.91
N LEU A 195 18.01 8.57 -3.58
CA LEU A 195 18.71 8.59 -4.87
C LEU A 195 19.99 7.73 -4.86
N GLU A 196 20.83 7.91 -3.84
CA GLU A 196 22.07 7.16 -3.64
C GLU A 196 21.86 5.64 -3.49
N MET A 197 20.73 5.21 -2.89
CA MET A 197 20.42 3.78 -2.72
C MET A 197 20.11 3.12 -4.07
N TYR A 198 19.38 3.81 -4.96
CA TYR A 198 19.14 3.32 -6.33
C TYR A 198 20.45 3.25 -7.12
N ILE A 199 21.30 4.27 -7.00
CA ILE A 199 22.61 4.32 -7.68
C ILE A 199 23.53 3.18 -7.21
N ASN A 200 23.54 2.91 -5.91
CA ASN A 200 24.32 1.80 -5.35
C ASN A 200 23.76 0.42 -5.80
N ASP A 201 22.43 0.23 -5.85
CA ASP A 201 21.82 -1.00 -6.39
C ASP A 201 22.05 -1.17 -7.91
N LEU A 202 22.07 -0.07 -8.69
CA LEU A 202 22.43 -0.08 -10.11
C LEU A 202 23.90 -0.46 -10.33
N HIS A 203 24.83 0.15 -9.60
CA HIS A 203 26.27 -0.15 -9.72
C HIS A 203 26.62 -1.57 -9.26
N LYS A 204 25.80 -2.17 -8.37
CA LYS A 204 25.93 -3.56 -7.92
C LYS A 204 25.20 -4.58 -8.79
N ASN A 205 24.47 -4.14 -9.82
CA ASN A 205 23.58 -4.95 -10.67
C ASN A 205 22.44 -5.64 -9.89
N ALA A 206 22.13 -5.19 -8.66
CA ALA A 206 20.94 -5.62 -7.93
C ALA A 206 19.66 -5.02 -8.53
N CYS A 207 19.78 -3.95 -9.31
CA CYS A 207 18.75 -3.38 -10.18
C CYS A 207 19.32 -3.17 -11.59
N ASN A 208 18.52 -3.45 -12.63
CA ASN A 208 18.87 -3.21 -14.03
C ASN A 208 18.21 -1.91 -14.53
N GLY A 209 19.00 -0.85 -14.69
CA GLY A 209 18.50 0.45 -15.18
C GLY A 209 17.90 0.40 -16.60
N ALA A 210 18.36 -0.53 -17.44
CA ALA A 210 17.89 -0.69 -18.82
C ALA A 210 16.76 -1.71 -18.99
N ALA A 211 16.24 -2.31 -17.90
CA ALA A 211 15.17 -3.30 -17.97
C ALA A 211 13.88 -2.74 -18.59
N VAL A 212 13.30 -3.49 -19.52
CA VAL A 212 11.99 -3.21 -20.11
C VAL A 212 11.00 -4.24 -19.55
N PRO A 213 9.88 -3.83 -18.91
CA PRO A 213 8.87 -4.76 -18.41
C PRO A 213 8.23 -5.58 -19.54
N ALA A 214 7.92 -6.85 -19.28
CA ALA A 214 7.34 -7.76 -20.26
C ALA A 214 6.06 -8.43 -19.74
N VAL A 215 4.99 -8.42 -20.53
CA VAL A 215 3.75 -9.15 -20.20
C VAL A 215 3.97 -10.64 -20.39
N LEU A 216 3.78 -11.41 -19.32
CA LEU A 216 3.90 -12.88 -19.31
C LEU A 216 2.57 -13.57 -19.61
N ASN A 217 1.45 -12.97 -19.18
CA ASN A 217 0.10 -13.47 -19.41
C ASN A 217 -0.91 -12.31 -19.39
N GLU A 218 -1.97 -12.39 -20.19
CA GLU A 218 -2.94 -11.32 -20.35
C GLU A 218 -4.36 -11.86 -20.60
N THR A 219 -5.34 -11.23 -19.97
CA THR A 219 -6.78 -11.38 -20.25
C THR A 219 -7.38 -9.99 -20.48
N PRO A 220 -8.66 -9.82 -20.87
CA PRO A 220 -9.24 -8.49 -21.05
C PRO A 220 -9.10 -7.59 -19.80
N ALA A 221 -9.34 -8.13 -18.60
CA ALA A 221 -9.32 -7.38 -17.34
C ALA A 221 -8.02 -7.53 -16.53
N THR A 222 -7.14 -8.48 -16.86
CA THR A 222 -5.93 -8.77 -16.06
C THR A 222 -4.64 -8.88 -16.86
N ALA A 223 -3.50 -8.66 -16.21
CA ALA A 223 -2.19 -9.04 -16.75
C ALA A 223 -1.20 -9.44 -15.65
N TRP A 224 -0.21 -10.24 -16.03
CA TRP A 224 0.94 -10.61 -15.22
C TRP A 224 2.22 -10.17 -15.94
N VAL A 225 3.14 -9.51 -15.22
CA VAL A 225 4.32 -8.82 -15.79
C VAL A 225 5.61 -9.29 -15.11
N ASP A 226 6.66 -9.50 -15.89
CA ASP A 226 8.05 -9.56 -15.39
C ASP A 226 8.66 -8.16 -15.48
N GLY A 227 9.09 -7.61 -14.34
CA GLY A 227 9.76 -6.32 -14.26
C GLY A 227 11.21 -6.36 -14.78
N ASN A 228 11.75 -7.54 -15.11
CA ASN A 228 13.10 -7.75 -15.62
C ASN A 228 14.21 -7.20 -14.70
N ASN A 229 13.96 -7.23 -13.39
CA ASN A 229 14.76 -6.62 -12.33
C ASN A 229 14.95 -5.10 -12.49
N GLY A 230 13.95 -4.43 -13.07
CA GLY A 230 13.99 -3.00 -13.37
C GLY A 230 13.81 -2.08 -12.16
N LEU A 231 14.02 -0.79 -12.42
CA LEU A 231 13.66 0.31 -11.51
C LEU A 231 12.15 0.29 -11.24
N GLY A 232 11.75 0.39 -9.97
CA GLY A 232 10.36 0.24 -9.56
C GLY A 232 9.42 1.25 -10.24
N ALA A 233 9.88 2.48 -10.49
CA ALA A 233 9.12 3.48 -11.24
C ALA A 233 8.81 3.05 -12.68
N VAL A 234 9.77 2.41 -13.37
CA VAL A 234 9.61 1.96 -14.77
C VAL A 234 8.61 0.80 -14.83
N VAL A 235 8.77 -0.18 -13.93
CA VAL A 235 7.85 -1.34 -13.84
C VAL A 235 6.44 -0.89 -13.46
N GLY A 236 6.30 -0.04 -12.43
CA GLY A 236 5.00 0.39 -11.95
C GLY A 236 4.26 1.34 -12.90
N ASN A 237 4.96 2.24 -13.59
CA ASN A 237 4.36 3.08 -14.63
C ASN A 237 3.77 2.23 -15.75
N PHE A 238 4.56 1.26 -16.27
CA PHE A 238 4.10 0.32 -17.29
C PHE A 238 2.87 -0.48 -16.83
N CYS A 239 2.90 -1.01 -15.62
CA CYS A 239 1.82 -1.83 -15.09
C CYS A 239 0.54 -1.03 -14.83
N MET A 240 0.65 0.19 -14.32
CA MET A 240 -0.50 1.06 -14.11
C MET A 240 -1.08 1.57 -15.43
N ASP A 241 -0.26 1.92 -16.43
CA ASP A 241 -0.77 2.28 -17.77
C ASP A 241 -1.50 1.11 -18.45
N LEU A 242 -1.01 -0.12 -18.25
CA LEU A 242 -1.68 -1.35 -18.67
C LEU A 242 -3.01 -1.56 -17.93
N ALA A 243 -3.06 -1.32 -16.62
CA ALA A 243 -4.29 -1.38 -15.83
C ALA A 243 -5.32 -0.34 -16.30
N ILE A 244 -4.89 0.92 -16.52
CA ILE A 244 -5.75 2.02 -16.99
C ILE A 244 -6.37 1.70 -18.36
N ARG A 245 -5.60 1.14 -19.31
CA ARG A 245 -6.17 0.70 -20.61
C ARG A 245 -7.27 -0.33 -20.41
N LYS A 246 -7.01 -1.39 -19.64
CA LYS A 246 -7.97 -2.45 -19.35
C LYS A 246 -9.23 -1.93 -18.66
N ALA A 247 -9.07 -1.02 -17.71
CA ALA A 247 -10.20 -0.36 -17.04
C ALA A 247 -11.08 0.45 -18.02
N LYS A 248 -10.48 1.10 -19.01
CA LYS A 248 -11.21 1.82 -20.06
C LYS A 248 -11.90 0.89 -21.06
N GLU A 249 -11.34 -0.29 -21.31
CA GLU A 249 -11.92 -1.29 -22.23
C GLU A 249 -13.05 -2.12 -21.59
N VAL A 250 -12.86 -2.63 -20.36
CA VAL A 250 -13.76 -3.61 -19.71
C VAL A 250 -14.14 -3.25 -18.26
N GLY A 251 -13.91 -2.01 -17.84
CA GLY A 251 -14.35 -1.46 -16.54
C GLY A 251 -13.36 -1.64 -15.40
N VAL A 252 -12.55 -2.70 -15.40
CA VAL A 252 -11.48 -2.95 -14.40
C VAL A 252 -10.22 -3.45 -15.10
N GLY A 253 -9.07 -2.95 -14.67
CA GLY A 253 -7.75 -3.50 -14.99
C GLY A 253 -7.01 -3.89 -13.70
N TRP A 254 -6.56 -5.13 -13.60
CA TRP A 254 -5.78 -5.65 -12.48
C TRP A 254 -4.46 -6.23 -12.97
N VAL A 255 -3.34 -5.60 -12.60
CA VAL A 255 -2.00 -5.97 -13.08
C VAL A 255 -1.10 -6.29 -11.90
N CYS A 256 -0.50 -7.49 -11.91
CA CYS A 256 0.51 -7.90 -10.95
C CYS A 256 1.87 -8.03 -11.62
N ALA A 257 2.94 -7.62 -10.95
CA ALA A 257 4.31 -7.71 -11.44
C ALA A 257 5.23 -8.38 -10.42
N LYS A 258 6.17 -9.21 -10.91
CA LYS A 258 7.31 -9.72 -10.14
C LYS A 258 8.62 -9.13 -10.67
N ARG A 259 9.75 -9.46 -10.04
CA ARG A 259 11.09 -9.03 -10.44
C ARG A 259 11.17 -7.51 -10.65
N SER A 260 10.59 -6.79 -9.69
CA SER A 260 10.69 -5.35 -9.57
C SER A 260 11.60 -4.97 -8.39
N ASN A 261 11.94 -3.70 -8.28
CA ASN A 261 12.67 -3.11 -7.16
C ASN A 261 11.82 -2.07 -6.42
N HIS A 262 12.39 -1.44 -5.39
CA HIS A 262 11.71 -0.41 -4.60
C HIS A 262 11.10 0.67 -5.50
N TYR A 263 9.83 1.00 -5.26
CA TYR A 263 9.01 1.76 -6.20
C TYR A 263 8.60 3.15 -5.73
N GLY A 264 9.26 3.69 -4.69
CA GLY A 264 8.93 4.99 -4.11
C GLY A 264 7.60 5.01 -3.35
N ILE A 265 6.87 6.10 -3.48
CA ILE A 265 5.52 6.28 -2.92
C ILE A 265 4.50 5.48 -3.72
N ALA A 266 3.55 4.82 -3.06
CA ALA A 266 2.52 4.06 -3.76
C ALA A 266 1.50 4.99 -4.45
N GLY A 267 1.31 6.18 -3.89
CA GLY A 267 0.42 7.23 -4.40
C GLY A 267 0.77 7.72 -5.80
N TRP A 268 2.03 7.62 -6.24
CA TRP A 268 2.44 8.01 -7.61
C TRP A 268 1.64 7.27 -8.69
N TYR A 269 1.49 5.95 -8.54
CA TYR A 269 0.75 5.13 -9.50
C TYR A 269 -0.77 5.34 -9.35
N THR A 270 -1.25 5.50 -8.12
CA THR A 270 -2.66 5.84 -7.84
C THR A 270 -3.08 7.15 -8.52
N LEU A 271 -2.27 8.21 -8.38
CA LEU A 271 -2.48 9.51 -9.02
C LEU A 271 -2.47 9.41 -10.55
N ARG A 272 -1.62 8.54 -11.12
CA ARG A 272 -1.59 8.25 -12.56
C ARG A 272 -2.93 7.72 -13.09
N ALA A 273 -3.62 6.86 -12.32
CA ALA A 273 -4.96 6.39 -12.64
C ALA A 273 -6.03 7.47 -12.46
N MET A 274 -5.95 8.27 -11.40
CA MET A 274 -6.86 9.40 -11.16
C MET A 274 -6.81 10.43 -12.29
N ASN A 275 -5.61 10.79 -12.73
CA ASN A 275 -5.37 11.68 -13.88
C ASN A 275 -5.93 11.11 -15.19
N ALA A 276 -6.17 9.80 -15.27
CA ALA A 276 -6.79 9.12 -16.40
C ALA A 276 -8.32 8.93 -16.25
N GLY A 277 -8.93 9.50 -15.20
CA GLY A 277 -10.37 9.39 -14.90
C GLY A 277 -10.78 8.09 -14.20
N CYS A 278 -9.83 7.34 -13.63
CA CYS A 278 -10.06 6.06 -12.98
C CYS A 278 -9.85 6.15 -11.47
N ILE A 279 -10.52 5.28 -10.69
CA ILE A 279 -10.08 4.97 -9.32
C ILE A 279 -8.79 4.15 -9.45
N GLY A 280 -7.74 4.55 -8.74
CA GLY A 280 -6.44 3.87 -8.71
C GLY A 280 -6.21 3.13 -7.41
N MET A 281 -5.49 2.01 -7.47
CA MET A 281 -4.90 1.34 -6.31
C MET A 281 -3.47 0.87 -6.63
N SER A 282 -2.57 0.97 -5.65
CA SER A 282 -1.18 0.52 -5.78
C SER A 282 -0.69 -0.13 -4.48
N MET A 283 -0.01 -1.26 -4.61
CA MET A 283 0.52 -2.05 -3.49
C MET A 283 1.89 -2.67 -3.86
N THR A 284 2.78 -2.83 -2.88
CA THR A 284 4.03 -3.61 -2.99
C THR A 284 4.30 -4.33 -1.68
N ASN A 285 4.96 -5.50 -1.72
CA ASN A 285 5.65 -6.02 -0.54
C ASN A 285 7.07 -5.42 -0.42
N THR A 286 7.69 -5.52 0.76
CA THR A 286 9.04 -4.99 1.04
C THR A 286 9.86 -5.92 1.91
N SER A 287 11.16 -5.63 2.11
CA SER A 287 12.03 -6.31 3.08
C SER A 287 11.35 -6.46 4.46
N PRO A 288 11.54 -7.59 5.18
CA PRO A 288 10.94 -7.82 6.48
C PRO A 288 11.30 -6.73 7.51
N LEU A 289 10.28 -6.05 8.01
CA LEU A 289 10.38 -5.00 9.03
C LEU A 289 9.19 -4.99 10.00
N ALA A 290 8.14 -5.78 9.77
CA ALA A 290 6.93 -5.83 10.60
C ALA A 290 6.69 -7.23 11.17
N SER A 291 6.32 -7.31 12.45
CA SER A 291 5.96 -8.57 13.12
C SER A 291 4.55 -9.03 12.75
N PRO A 292 4.35 -10.34 12.49
CA PRO A 292 3.06 -10.97 12.68
C PRO A 292 2.58 -10.79 14.12
N THR A 293 1.27 -10.68 14.33
CA THR A 293 0.72 -10.59 15.69
C THR A 293 1.16 -11.79 16.55
N ARG A 294 1.68 -11.53 17.75
CA ARG A 294 2.33 -12.48 18.68
C ARG A 294 3.72 -12.99 18.27
N SER A 295 4.32 -12.49 17.19
CA SER A 295 5.71 -12.77 16.83
C SER A 295 6.67 -11.78 17.49
N LYS A 296 7.81 -12.28 17.99
CA LYS A 296 8.95 -11.42 18.37
C LYS A 296 9.83 -11.04 17.17
N GLU A 297 9.68 -11.70 16.03
CA GLU A 297 10.48 -11.53 14.81
C GLU A 297 9.66 -10.88 13.68
N ALA A 298 10.34 -10.04 12.87
CA ALA A 298 9.77 -9.44 11.67
C ALA A 298 9.68 -10.48 10.53
N ALA A 299 8.55 -10.50 9.84
CA ALA A 299 8.32 -11.40 8.70
C ALA A 299 7.69 -10.72 7.48
N LEU A 300 6.87 -9.68 7.69
CA LEU A 300 6.28 -8.89 6.61
C LEU A 300 7.04 -7.58 6.41
N GLY A 301 6.89 -6.95 5.25
CA GLY A 301 7.36 -5.60 5.02
C GLY A 301 6.48 -4.51 5.64
N THR A 302 6.79 -3.24 5.33
CA THR A 302 5.87 -2.13 5.61
C THR A 302 4.65 -2.11 4.67
N ASN A 303 4.71 -2.91 3.60
CA ASN A 303 3.62 -3.36 2.73
C ASN A 303 2.55 -2.29 2.46
N PRO A 304 2.91 -1.18 1.80
CA PRO A 304 2.00 -0.05 1.65
C PRO A 304 0.79 -0.36 0.77
N ILE A 305 -0.31 0.33 1.09
CA ILE A 305 -1.55 0.36 0.33
C ILE A 305 -1.80 1.83 -0.04
N SER A 306 -1.96 2.09 -1.33
CA SER A 306 -2.54 3.33 -1.81
C SER A 306 -3.84 3.07 -2.57
N VAL A 307 -4.83 3.95 -2.34
CA VAL A 307 -6.12 3.98 -3.03
C VAL A 307 -6.51 5.43 -3.24
N GLY A 308 -6.98 5.77 -4.44
CA GLY A 308 -7.39 7.13 -4.73
C GLY A 308 -8.41 7.23 -5.84
N ALA A 309 -9.22 8.29 -5.79
CA ALA A 309 -10.36 8.47 -6.67
C ALA A 309 -10.56 9.95 -7.02
N PRO A 310 -10.87 10.29 -8.29
CA PRO A 310 -11.15 11.66 -8.71
C PRO A 310 -12.54 12.11 -8.25
N GLY A 311 -12.61 13.32 -7.69
CA GLY A 311 -13.84 14.06 -7.40
C GLY A 311 -14.12 15.11 -8.48
N LYS A 312 -15.04 16.03 -8.19
CA LYS A 312 -15.32 17.18 -9.06
C LYS A 312 -14.26 18.26 -8.92
N ASP A 313 -14.08 19.03 -9.99
CA ASP A 313 -13.35 20.31 -10.00
C ASP A 313 -11.91 20.25 -9.41
N GLY A 314 -11.27 19.08 -9.48
CA GLY A 314 -9.92 18.84 -8.97
C GLY A 314 -9.84 18.36 -7.52
N ASP A 315 -10.96 18.26 -6.79
CA ASP A 315 -11.01 17.54 -5.51
C ASP A 315 -10.81 16.04 -5.71
N GLY A 316 -10.40 15.33 -4.66
CA GLY A 316 -10.20 13.90 -4.72
C GLY A 316 -9.90 13.30 -3.34
N PHE A 317 -9.86 11.97 -3.32
CA PHE A 317 -9.40 11.20 -2.17
C PHE A 317 -8.11 10.50 -2.56
N VAL A 318 -7.05 10.62 -1.76
CA VAL A 318 -5.76 9.94 -1.98
C VAL A 318 -5.22 9.40 -0.66
N LEU A 319 -5.45 8.12 -0.42
CA LEU A 319 -4.78 7.38 0.65
C LEU A 319 -3.46 6.83 0.12
N ASP A 320 -2.35 7.08 0.81
CA ASP A 320 -1.06 6.39 0.65
C ASP A 320 -0.49 6.12 2.05
N MET A 321 -0.42 4.84 2.44
CA MET A 321 -0.05 4.46 3.80
C MET A 321 0.70 3.13 3.86
N ALA A 322 1.66 3.02 4.77
CA ALA A 322 2.19 1.74 5.22
C ALA A 322 1.15 0.99 6.08
N THR A 323 1.23 -0.35 6.12
CA THR A 323 0.42 -1.16 7.05
C THR A 323 1.05 -1.29 8.45
N THR A 324 2.21 -0.68 8.67
CA THR A 324 2.82 -0.48 9.99
C THR A 324 2.32 0.79 10.65
N ALA A 325 2.36 0.86 11.99
CA ALA A 325 1.98 2.05 12.75
C ALA A 325 2.88 3.27 12.44
N VAL A 326 4.10 3.02 11.96
CA VAL A 326 5.06 4.06 11.59
C VAL A 326 5.99 3.58 10.47
N ALA A 327 6.59 4.51 9.73
CA ALA A 327 7.71 4.24 8.83
C ALA A 327 9.05 4.27 9.60
N VAL A 328 9.97 3.37 9.25
CA VAL A 328 11.30 3.23 9.90
C VAL A 328 12.08 4.55 10.00
N GLY A 329 11.98 5.43 9.00
CA GLY A 329 12.64 6.74 9.00
C GLY A 329 12.19 7.70 10.11
N LYS A 330 10.99 7.53 10.68
CA LYS A 330 10.56 8.31 11.86
C LYS A 330 11.23 7.81 13.14
N ILE A 331 11.48 6.50 13.25
CA ILE A 331 12.28 5.94 14.36
C ILE A 331 13.73 6.41 14.25
N GLU A 332 14.30 6.37 13.05
CA GLU A 332 15.65 6.88 12.80
C GLU A 332 15.76 8.38 13.15
N MET A 333 14.74 9.18 12.85
CA MET A 333 14.70 10.59 13.25
C MET A 333 14.70 10.77 14.77
N GLN A 334 13.86 10.04 15.51
CA GLN A 334 13.82 10.14 16.98
C GLN A 334 15.14 9.66 17.60
N ARG A 335 15.73 8.59 17.07
CA ARG A 335 17.07 8.10 17.44
C ARG A 335 18.14 9.19 17.25
N ARG A 336 18.16 9.87 16.10
CA ARG A 336 19.11 10.97 15.82
C ARG A 336 18.94 12.18 16.75
N LYS A 337 17.74 12.38 17.32
CA LYS A 337 17.48 13.43 18.33
C LYS A 337 17.71 12.97 19.77
N ASN A 338 17.96 11.68 20.01
CA ASN A 338 17.90 11.04 21.32
C ASN A 338 16.54 11.23 22.04
N GLU A 339 15.45 11.25 21.26
CA GLU A 339 14.07 11.34 21.76
C GLU A 339 13.40 9.95 21.79
N PRO A 340 12.47 9.69 22.72
CA PRO A 340 11.68 8.46 22.70
C PRO A 340 10.73 8.39 21.49
N ILE A 341 10.31 7.18 21.15
CA ILE A 341 9.20 6.93 20.22
C ILE A 341 7.89 6.65 21.00
N PRO A 342 6.73 6.99 20.43
CA PRO A 342 5.43 6.57 20.97
C PRO A 342 5.30 5.06 21.12
N VAL A 343 4.61 4.63 22.16
CA VAL A 343 4.25 3.21 22.36
C VAL A 343 3.41 2.70 21.16
N GLY A 344 3.67 1.47 20.74
CA GLY A 344 2.99 0.86 19.59
C GLY A 344 3.59 1.22 18.22
N TRP A 345 4.75 1.87 18.16
CA TRP A 345 5.52 2.04 16.92
C TRP A 345 6.41 0.82 16.60
N ALA A 346 7.06 0.25 17.61
CA ALA A 346 8.00 -0.86 17.47
C ALA A 346 8.01 -1.75 18.71
N GLN A 347 8.59 -2.94 18.56
CA GLN A 347 8.87 -3.88 19.64
C GLN A 347 10.37 -4.01 19.91
N GLY A 348 10.72 -4.34 21.15
CA GLY A 348 12.06 -4.75 21.55
C GLY A 348 12.36 -6.22 21.22
N PRO A 349 13.57 -6.72 21.56
CA PRO A 349 14.04 -8.06 21.21
C PRO A 349 13.27 -9.20 21.91
N ASP A 350 12.50 -8.89 22.95
CA ASP A 350 11.59 -9.80 23.65
C ASP A 350 10.20 -9.91 22.97
N GLY A 351 9.88 -9.01 22.03
CA GLY A 351 8.56 -8.90 21.40
C GLY A 351 7.58 -7.98 22.13
N HIS A 352 7.99 -7.30 23.20
CA HIS A 352 7.16 -6.31 23.90
C HIS A 352 7.34 -4.89 23.30
N PRO A 353 6.35 -3.99 23.42
CA PRO A 353 6.48 -2.61 22.94
C PRO A 353 7.69 -1.90 23.56
N THR A 354 8.43 -1.15 22.74
CA THR A 354 9.52 -0.28 23.23
C THR A 354 9.27 1.18 22.87
N THR A 355 9.72 2.08 23.74
CA THR A 355 9.76 3.53 23.51
C THR A 355 11.18 4.06 23.28
N ASP A 356 12.20 3.20 23.39
CA ASP A 356 13.58 3.55 23.08
C ASP A 356 13.82 3.47 21.57
N ALA A 357 14.20 4.60 20.96
CA ALA A 357 14.40 4.72 19.52
C ALA A 357 15.63 3.95 18.99
N SER A 358 16.65 3.74 19.82
CA SER A 358 17.83 2.94 19.46
C SER A 358 17.50 1.46 19.49
N VAL A 359 16.88 0.98 20.58
CA VAL A 359 16.43 -0.42 20.70
C VAL A 359 15.43 -0.77 19.58
N ALA A 360 14.50 0.12 19.26
CA ALA A 360 13.55 -0.06 18.16
C ALA A 360 14.24 -0.16 16.79
N PHE A 361 15.25 0.69 16.54
CA PHE A 361 16.00 0.70 15.29
C PHE A 361 16.84 -0.57 15.13
N ASP A 362 17.55 -0.99 16.18
CA ASP A 362 18.43 -2.15 16.17
C ASP A 362 17.65 -3.48 16.12
N THR A 363 16.46 -3.53 16.74
CA THR A 363 15.54 -4.68 16.63
C THR A 363 14.90 -4.77 15.23
N ALA A 364 14.80 -3.65 14.52
CA ALA A 364 14.23 -3.53 13.17
C ALA A 364 12.84 -4.17 13.02
N CYS A 365 12.02 -4.09 14.07
CA CYS A 365 10.72 -4.75 14.16
C CYS A 365 9.61 -3.74 14.54
N LEU A 366 8.98 -3.21 13.50
CA LEU A 366 7.85 -2.28 13.57
C LEU A 366 6.58 -3.02 13.98
N MET A 367 5.73 -2.35 14.75
CA MET A 367 4.38 -2.86 15.01
C MET A 367 3.45 -2.55 13.82
N PRO A 368 2.48 -3.42 13.53
CA PRO A 368 1.42 -3.15 12.55
C PRO A 368 0.56 -1.93 12.94
N LEU A 369 -0.19 -1.38 11.99
CA LEU A 369 -1.17 -0.33 12.28
C LEU A 369 -2.19 -0.81 13.31
N GLY A 370 -2.37 -0.05 14.39
CA GLY A 370 -3.09 -0.47 15.59
C GLY A 370 -2.19 -1.07 16.68
N GLY A 371 -0.86 -1.11 16.50
CA GLY A 371 0.10 -1.45 17.56
C GLY A 371 -0.05 -2.86 18.11
N THR A 372 -0.39 -2.96 19.40
CA THR A 372 -0.62 -4.23 20.10
C THR A 372 -2.02 -4.81 19.85
N GLU A 373 -2.29 -6.04 20.28
CA GLU A 373 -3.65 -6.61 20.23
C GLU A 373 -4.70 -5.77 20.96
N LEU A 374 -4.35 -5.17 22.10
CA LEU A 374 -5.23 -4.28 22.88
C LEU A 374 -5.75 -3.10 22.04
N THR A 375 -4.90 -2.60 21.15
CA THR A 375 -5.18 -1.47 20.24
C THR A 375 -5.55 -1.94 18.83
N SER A 376 -5.90 -3.22 18.66
CA SER A 376 -6.30 -3.87 17.40
C SER A 376 -5.23 -3.98 16.30
N GLY A 377 -3.95 -4.07 16.65
CA GLY A 377 -2.83 -4.23 15.70
C GLY A 377 -2.94 -5.43 14.73
N TYR A 378 -3.71 -6.47 15.10
CA TYR A 378 -4.01 -7.58 14.20
C TYR A 378 -4.74 -7.15 12.92
N LYS A 379 -5.40 -5.99 12.91
CA LYS A 379 -6.03 -5.40 11.71
C LYS A 379 -4.98 -4.86 10.74
N GLY A 380 -4.00 -4.09 11.22
CA GLY A 380 -2.86 -3.65 10.40
C GLY A 380 -2.02 -4.82 9.89
N TYR A 381 -1.84 -5.86 10.72
CA TYR A 381 -1.18 -7.10 10.30
C TYR A 381 -1.96 -7.79 9.16
N GLY A 382 -3.29 -7.90 9.30
CA GLY A 382 -4.15 -8.46 8.25
C GLY A 382 -4.06 -7.68 6.92
N LEU A 383 -4.00 -6.35 6.97
CA LEU A 383 -3.77 -5.52 5.78
C LEU A 383 -2.39 -5.77 5.15
N GLY A 384 -1.33 -5.86 5.96
CA GLY A 384 0.02 -6.16 5.46
C GLY A 384 0.12 -7.57 4.85
N ALA A 385 -0.58 -8.55 5.43
CA ALA A 385 -0.66 -9.91 4.91
C ALA A 385 -1.47 -9.99 3.60
N MET A 386 -2.55 -9.19 3.47
CA MET A 386 -3.31 -9.06 2.21
C MET A 386 -2.42 -8.54 1.07
N VAL A 387 -1.60 -7.52 1.34
CA VAL A 387 -0.60 -7.03 0.38
C VAL A 387 0.40 -8.12 0.01
N GLU A 388 0.89 -8.90 0.98
CA GLU A 388 1.79 -10.02 0.71
C GLU A 388 1.18 -11.09 -0.21
N VAL A 389 -0.13 -11.34 -0.09
CA VAL A 389 -0.88 -12.25 -0.97
C VAL A 389 -0.97 -11.70 -2.40
N PHE A 390 -1.27 -10.42 -2.61
CA PHE A 390 -1.41 -9.85 -3.96
C PHE A 390 -0.07 -9.56 -4.64
N CYS A 391 0.92 -9.09 -3.87
CA CYS A 391 2.21 -8.67 -4.38
C CYS A 391 3.17 -9.85 -4.44
N GLY A 392 3.40 -10.55 -3.33
CA GLY A 392 4.34 -11.67 -3.29
C GLY A 392 3.77 -12.94 -3.94
N VAL A 393 2.69 -13.47 -3.37
CA VAL A 393 2.19 -14.81 -3.74
C VAL A 393 1.54 -14.82 -5.12
N LEU A 394 0.59 -13.91 -5.38
CA LEU A 394 -0.16 -13.86 -6.65
C LEU A 394 0.71 -13.44 -7.84
N ALA A 395 1.65 -12.50 -7.65
CA ALA A 395 2.57 -12.13 -8.72
C ALA A 395 3.70 -13.14 -8.94
N GLY A 396 3.86 -14.15 -8.07
CA GLY A 396 4.96 -15.11 -8.16
C GLY A 396 6.34 -14.47 -7.98
N ALA A 397 6.42 -13.53 -7.05
CA ALA A 397 7.62 -12.81 -6.63
C ALA A 397 8.17 -13.38 -5.30
N ASN A 398 9.25 -12.82 -4.77
CA ASN A 398 9.65 -13.10 -3.39
C ASN A 398 8.63 -12.54 -2.40
N TYR A 399 8.49 -13.22 -1.27
CA TYR A 399 7.53 -12.86 -0.22
C TYR A 399 8.08 -13.08 1.19
N ALA A 400 7.61 -12.26 2.12
CA ALA A 400 7.99 -12.30 3.53
C ALA A 400 9.53 -12.40 3.73
N THR A 401 10.01 -13.34 4.54
CA THR A 401 11.43 -13.56 4.85
C THR A 401 12.31 -13.99 3.67
N LYS A 402 11.73 -14.24 2.48
CA LYS A 402 12.50 -14.48 1.24
C LYS A 402 13.01 -13.19 0.59
N ILE A 403 12.40 -12.04 0.91
CA ILE A 403 12.81 -10.75 0.36
C ILE A 403 14.10 -10.30 1.06
N ARG A 404 15.12 -9.95 0.27
CA ARG A 404 16.39 -9.43 0.80
C ARG A 404 16.18 -8.16 1.64
N LYS A 405 17.09 -7.90 2.58
CA LYS A 405 17.18 -6.57 3.22
C LYS A 405 17.63 -5.53 2.18
N TRP A 406 17.15 -4.29 2.34
CA TRP A 406 17.61 -3.14 1.57
C TRP A 406 18.35 -2.19 2.49
N THR A 407 19.56 -1.77 2.09
CA THR A 407 20.46 -0.96 2.93
C THR A 407 21.05 0.19 2.12
N HIS A 408 21.63 1.18 2.80
CA HIS A 408 22.24 2.32 2.11
C HIS A 408 23.41 1.93 1.19
N ALA A 409 24.13 0.85 1.53
CA ALA A 409 25.18 0.28 0.69
C ALA A 409 24.65 -0.51 -0.54
N GLY A 410 23.35 -0.43 -0.83
CA GLY A 410 22.66 -1.30 -1.78
C GLY A 410 22.58 -2.75 -1.30
N ALA A 411 22.42 -3.67 -2.24
CA ALA A 411 22.53 -5.11 -2.04
C ALA A 411 23.21 -5.80 -3.24
N ASP A 412 23.54 -7.08 -3.06
CA ASP A 412 24.32 -7.87 -4.03
C ASP A 412 23.46 -8.98 -4.68
N SER A 413 22.13 -8.83 -4.66
CA SER A 413 21.15 -9.77 -5.22
C SER A 413 19.88 -9.06 -5.70
N GLU A 414 19.12 -9.68 -6.63
CA GLU A 414 17.81 -9.17 -7.03
C GLU A 414 16.87 -9.07 -5.81
N ALA A 415 16.06 -8.01 -5.74
CA ALA A 415 15.04 -7.92 -4.69
C ALA A 415 13.87 -8.89 -4.92
N ASP A 416 13.51 -9.07 -6.20
CA ASP A 416 12.28 -9.73 -6.66
C ASP A 416 11.05 -9.27 -5.87
N LEU A 417 10.87 -7.94 -5.80
CA LEU A 417 9.67 -7.37 -5.18
C LEU A 417 8.47 -7.61 -6.08
N GLY A 418 7.36 -7.93 -5.43
CA GLY A 418 6.06 -8.08 -6.03
C GLY A 418 5.25 -6.80 -5.93
N GLN A 419 4.51 -6.45 -6.97
CA GLN A 419 3.70 -5.24 -7.06
C GLN A 419 2.32 -5.54 -7.64
N CYS A 420 1.32 -4.76 -7.23
CA CYS A 420 -0.06 -4.90 -7.69
C CYS A 420 -0.65 -3.51 -7.97
N PHE A 421 -1.22 -3.34 -9.16
CA PHE A 421 -1.78 -2.10 -9.66
C PHE A 421 -3.20 -2.35 -10.17
N VAL A 422 -4.15 -1.56 -9.70
CA VAL A 422 -5.56 -1.68 -10.10
C VAL A 422 -6.07 -0.34 -10.59
N ALA A 423 -6.77 -0.35 -11.71
CA ALA A 423 -7.55 0.77 -12.19
C ALA A 423 -9.01 0.33 -12.35
N ILE A 424 -9.94 1.18 -11.93
CA ILE A 424 -11.38 0.94 -12.02
C ILE A 424 -12.01 2.16 -12.69
N ASN A 425 -12.74 1.95 -13.78
CA ASN A 425 -13.46 3.01 -14.48
C ASN A 425 -14.81 3.26 -13.78
N PRO A 426 -15.00 4.40 -13.08
CA PRO A 426 -16.23 4.66 -12.33
C PRO A 426 -17.46 4.77 -13.24
N ALA A 427 -17.29 5.09 -14.53
CA ALA A 427 -18.39 5.19 -15.50
C ALA A 427 -19.04 3.83 -15.83
N CYS A 428 -18.39 2.70 -15.50
CA CYS A 428 -18.97 1.36 -15.63
C CYS A 428 -19.89 0.97 -14.45
N PHE A 429 -20.06 1.85 -13.46
CA PHE A 429 -20.87 1.63 -12.25
C PHE A 429 -21.97 2.70 -12.14
N ALA A 430 -22.42 3.03 -10.92
CA ALA A 430 -23.50 3.98 -10.71
C ALA A 430 -23.10 5.41 -11.14
N PRO A 431 -23.90 6.11 -11.99
CA PRO A 431 -23.56 7.43 -12.51
C PRO A 431 -23.43 8.49 -11.41
N GLY A 432 -22.72 9.59 -11.70
CA GLY A 432 -22.52 10.69 -10.75
C GLY A 432 -21.49 10.41 -9.65
N PHE A 433 -20.50 9.55 -9.93
CA PHE A 433 -19.45 9.15 -8.98
C PHE A 433 -18.70 10.33 -8.37
N GLU A 434 -18.07 11.17 -9.19
CA GLU A 434 -17.27 12.33 -8.76
C GLU A 434 -18.06 13.27 -7.84
N GLY A 435 -19.34 13.51 -8.16
CA GLY A 435 -20.23 14.34 -7.34
C GLY A 435 -20.51 13.76 -5.96
N ARG A 436 -20.70 12.44 -5.85
CA ARG A 436 -20.84 11.76 -4.55
C ARG A 436 -19.52 11.70 -3.78
N LEU A 437 -18.39 11.62 -4.47
CA LEU A 437 -17.09 11.64 -3.81
C LEU A 437 -16.80 13.01 -3.20
N SER A 438 -16.99 14.10 -3.95
CA SER A 438 -16.81 15.45 -3.41
C SER A 438 -17.84 15.84 -2.35
N ASP A 439 -19.05 15.27 -2.39
CA ASP A 439 -20.00 15.36 -1.29
C ASP A 439 -19.47 14.64 -0.03
N LEU A 440 -18.97 13.41 -0.17
CA LEU A 440 -18.36 12.66 0.94
C LEU A 440 -17.14 13.37 1.55
N THR A 441 -16.19 13.85 0.73
CA THR A 441 -15.02 14.59 1.23
C THR A 441 -15.44 15.90 1.89
N GLY A 442 -16.42 16.61 1.30
CA GLY A 442 -17.04 17.80 1.87
C GLY A 442 -17.70 17.55 3.22
N ILE A 443 -18.49 16.48 3.37
CA ILE A 443 -19.11 16.08 4.65
C ILE A 443 -18.03 15.83 5.71
N LEU A 444 -16.98 15.09 5.36
CA LEU A 444 -15.89 14.75 6.30
C LEU A 444 -15.13 15.99 6.78
N ARG A 445 -14.69 16.87 5.86
CA ARG A 445 -13.96 18.11 6.19
C ARG A 445 -14.78 19.08 7.03
N ASN A 446 -16.11 19.08 6.90
CA ASN A 446 -17.02 19.96 7.64
C ASN A 446 -17.58 19.37 8.95
N MET A 447 -17.12 18.19 9.39
CA MET A 447 -17.47 17.66 10.72
C MET A 447 -16.94 18.57 11.84
N PRO A 448 -17.64 18.69 12.99
CA PRO A 448 -17.18 19.50 14.12
C PRO A 448 -15.78 19.11 14.58
N MET A 449 -14.86 20.07 14.55
CA MET A 449 -13.46 19.91 14.95
C MET A 449 -13.33 19.79 16.48
N THR A 450 -12.47 18.91 16.97
CA THR A 450 -12.14 18.81 18.41
C THR A 450 -11.33 20.01 18.90
N ASP A 451 -10.50 20.59 18.03
CA ASP A 451 -9.75 21.83 18.26
C ASP A 451 -9.96 22.77 17.07
N PRO A 452 -10.45 24.01 17.27
CA PRO A 452 -10.66 24.99 16.18
C PRO A 452 -9.42 25.30 15.34
N ASN A 453 -8.21 25.01 15.81
CA ASN A 453 -6.95 25.24 15.10
C ASN A 453 -6.49 24.03 14.26
N HIS A 454 -7.14 22.87 14.41
CA HIS A 454 -6.77 21.62 13.76
C HIS A 454 -7.98 21.06 12.98
N PRO A 455 -8.16 21.43 11.71
CA PRO A 455 -9.32 21.01 10.92
C PRO A 455 -9.34 19.50 10.65
N VAL A 456 -10.54 18.97 10.42
CA VAL A 456 -10.72 17.58 9.97
C VAL A 456 -10.20 17.47 8.54
N LEU A 457 -9.25 16.55 8.34
CA LEU A 457 -8.61 16.31 7.05
C LEU A 457 -9.13 15.02 6.40
N VAL A 458 -9.14 15.03 5.06
CA VAL A 458 -9.34 13.85 4.22
C VAL A 458 -7.97 13.38 3.70
N ALA A 459 -7.86 12.10 3.34
CA ALA A 459 -6.63 11.54 2.78
C ALA A 459 -6.24 12.27 1.49
N GLY A 460 -5.03 12.82 1.45
CA GLY A 460 -4.51 13.68 0.38
C GLY A 460 -4.40 15.15 0.77
N ASP A 461 -5.16 15.64 1.76
CA ASP A 461 -5.10 17.04 2.20
C ASP A 461 -3.71 17.44 2.76
N PRO A 462 -3.00 16.63 3.57
CA PRO A 462 -1.66 16.97 4.05
C PRO A 462 -0.65 17.17 2.90
N GLU A 463 -0.72 16.31 1.88
CA GLU A 463 0.15 16.36 0.71
C GLU A 463 -0.18 17.58 -0.16
N LEU A 464 -1.45 17.90 -0.37
CA LEU A 464 -1.89 19.11 -1.08
C LEU A 464 -1.43 20.40 -0.37
N HIS A 465 -1.52 20.46 0.96
CA HIS A 465 -0.98 21.57 1.75
C HIS A 465 0.55 21.70 1.61
N HIS A 466 1.27 20.57 1.52
CA HIS A 466 2.72 20.59 1.30
C HIS A 466 3.08 21.07 -0.10
N MET A 467 2.38 20.60 -1.14
CA MET A 467 2.56 21.04 -2.53
C MET A 467 2.36 22.56 -2.66
N ALA A 468 1.25 23.08 -2.13
CA ALA A 468 0.97 24.52 -2.14
C ALA A 468 2.00 25.36 -1.35
N MET A 469 2.65 24.77 -0.34
CA MET A 469 3.76 25.40 0.37
C MET A 469 5.04 25.42 -0.47
N VAL A 470 5.39 24.32 -1.15
CA VAL A 470 6.51 24.25 -2.09
C VAL A 470 6.35 25.25 -3.23
N ASP A 471 5.16 25.35 -3.84
CA ASP A 471 4.86 26.30 -4.90
C ASP A 471 5.04 27.75 -4.44
N LYS A 472 4.58 28.05 -3.22
CA LYS A 472 4.69 29.37 -2.59
C LYS A 472 6.13 29.73 -2.21
N GLU A 473 6.92 28.77 -1.75
CA GLU A 473 8.35 28.96 -1.43
C GLU A 473 9.23 28.96 -2.70
N GLY A 474 8.72 28.47 -3.84
CA GLY A 474 9.43 28.41 -5.12
C GLY A 474 10.37 27.20 -5.26
N GLY A 475 10.30 26.23 -4.35
CA GLY A 475 11.20 25.08 -4.35
C GLY A 475 11.04 24.12 -3.16
N LEU A 476 11.81 23.04 -3.22
CA LEU A 476 11.92 22.00 -2.20
C LEU A 476 12.96 22.40 -1.15
N ALA A 477 12.55 22.48 0.11
CA ALA A 477 13.41 22.91 1.21
C ALA A 477 14.16 21.72 1.86
N TYR A 478 15.35 21.39 1.34
CA TYR A 478 16.17 20.28 1.84
C TYR A 478 17.01 20.67 3.06
N HIS A 479 17.26 19.73 3.97
CA HIS A 479 18.21 19.92 5.08
C HIS A 479 19.66 20.00 4.57
N VAL A 480 20.52 20.80 5.19
CA VAL A 480 21.94 20.99 4.78
C VAL A 480 22.70 19.67 4.57
N ASN A 481 22.47 18.65 5.42
CA ASN A 481 23.09 17.34 5.24
C ASN A 481 22.69 16.66 3.92
N GLN A 482 21.45 16.84 3.45
CA GLN A 482 21.00 16.26 2.19
C GLN A 482 21.62 16.99 1.00
N ILE A 483 21.78 18.32 1.07
CA ILE A 483 22.56 19.08 0.08
C ILE A 483 24.01 18.58 0.04
N LYS A 484 24.65 18.36 1.20
CA LYS A 484 26.00 17.80 1.29
C LYS A 484 26.10 16.42 0.63
N THR A 485 25.15 15.50 0.91
CA THR A 485 25.08 14.19 0.24
C THR A 485 24.89 14.34 -1.28
N CYS A 486 24.11 15.32 -1.75
CA CYS A 486 24.01 15.61 -3.19
C CYS A 486 25.33 16.12 -3.77
N THR A 487 26.08 16.98 -3.07
CA THR A 487 27.42 17.41 -3.49
C THR A 487 28.39 16.24 -3.58
N GLU A 488 28.47 15.40 -2.54
CA GLU A 488 29.34 14.21 -2.50
C GLU A 488 29.00 13.21 -3.62
N LEU A 489 27.70 13.02 -3.90
CA LEU A 489 27.22 12.20 -5.01
C LEU A 489 27.58 12.83 -6.37
N SER A 490 27.51 14.15 -6.48
CA SER A 490 27.87 14.90 -7.68
C SER A 490 29.34 14.73 -8.04
N GLU A 491 30.21 14.83 -7.04
CA GLU A 491 31.66 14.59 -7.17
C GLU A 491 31.94 13.13 -7.52
N ARG A 492 31.31 12.17 -6.81
CA ARG A 492 31.46 10.73 -7.04
C ARG A 492 31.08 10.29 -8.45
N LEU A 493 30.06 10.92 -9.04
CA LEU A 493 29.58 10.59 -10.39
C LEU A 493 30.16 11.49 -11.49
N GLY A 494 30.69 12.66 -11.16
CA GLY A 494 31.11 13.65 -12.14
C GLY A 494 29.92 14.26 -12.91
N VAL A 495 28.84 14.59 -12.20
CA VAL A 495 27.68 15.33 -12.72
C VAL A 495 27.69 16.78 -12.24
N LYS A 496 26.86 17.66 -12.83
CA LYS A 496 26.74 19.05 -12.37
C LYS A 496 26.08 19.09 -10.98
N PRO A 497 26.69 19.75 -9.97
CA PRO A 497 26.12 19.90 -8.62
C PRO A 497 24.72 20.47 -8.62
N ILE A 498 23.96 20.15 -7.57
CA ILE A 498 22.63 20.70 -7.35
C ILE A 498 22.71 22.18 -6.99
N GLU A 499 21.93 23.02 -7.66
CA GLU A 499 21.88 24.46 -7.41
C GLU A 499 20.88 24.78 -6.29
N VAL A 500 21.31 25.64 -5.38
CA VAL A 500 20.51 26.14 -4.24
C VAL A 500 20.21 27.61 -4.48
N ILE A 501 18.95 28.01 -4.31
CA ILE A 501 18.43 29.39 -4.47
C ILE A 501 18.34 30.15 -3.15
#